data_AF-A0A1V1UJB3-F1
#
_entry.id   AF-A0A1V1UJB3-F1
#
_cell.length_a   1.000
_cell.length_b   1.000
_cell.length_c   1.000
_cell.angle_alpha   90.00
_cell.angle_beta   90.00
_cell.angle_gamma   90.00
#
_symmetry.space_group_name_H-M   'P 1'
#
loop_
_entity.id
_entity.type
_entity.pdbx_description
1 polymer ?
#
loop_
_entity_poly.entity_id
_entity_poly.type
_entity_poly.pdbx_seq_one_letter_code
_entity_poly.pdbx_strand_id
1 'polypeptide(L)' 'MARPGRNGPPFWMPVGQVGKLVCIGLNYTYHAAELGVEPPEAPVVFLKATSAINGPHDPVILPRGAVGRTPVRRE' A
#
# COMPACT_ATOMS: atom_id res chain seq x y z
N MET A 1 10.83 -12.81 -13.94
CA MET A 1 9.79 -13.40 -14.82
C MET A 1 8.88 -12.26 -15.21
N ALA A 2 8.89 -11.83 -16.48
CA ALA A 2 8.17 -10.65 -16.96
C ALA A 2 6.79 -11.03 -17.51
N ARG A 3 5.75 -10.24 -17.18
CA ARG A 3 4.56 -9.89 -18.01
C ARG A 3 3.43 -9.25 -17.16
N PRO A 4 2.62 -8.28 -17.64
CA PRO A 4 2.71 -7.49 -18.88
C PRO A 4 2.51 -5.95 -18.76
N GLY A 5 3.31 -5.26 -19.56
CA GLY A 5 3.09 -3.95 -20.20
C GLY A 5 4.13 -3.82 -21.34
N ARG A 6 4.01 -4.63 -22.41
CA ARG A 6 3.67 -4.18 -23.77
C ARG A 6 4.58 -3.04 -24.28
N ASN A 7 5.76 -3.38 -24.81
CA ASN A 7 6.62 -2.56 -25.70
C ASN A 7 7.08 -1.16 -25.21
N GLY A 8 7.27 -0.92 -23.91
CA GLY A 8 7.81 0.33 -23.38
C GLY A 8 8.82 0.13 -22.25
N PRO A 9 9.58 1.17 -21.86
CA PRO A 9 10.47 1.09 -20.70
C PRO A 9 9.68 0.82 -19.41
N PRO A 10 10.27 0.15 -18.41
CA PRO A 10 9.62 -0.08 -17.12
C PRO A 10 9.19 1.23 -16.46
N PHE A 11 8.00 1.24 -15.88
CA PHE A 11 7.52 2.38 -15.10
C PHE A 11 8.10 2.29 -13.68
N TRP A 12 8.95 3.24 -13.35
CA TRP A 12 9.55 3.40 -12.01
C TRP A 12 8.58 4.10 -11.05
N MET A 13 8.96 4.18 -9.78
CA MET A 13 8.28 5.11 -8.88
C MET A 13 8.50 6.56 -9.36
N PRO A 14 7.45 7.40 -9.36
CA PRO A 14 7.54 8.77 -9.88
C PRO A 14 8.44 9.67 -9.02
N VAL A 15 8.74 9.29 -7.78
CA VAL A 15 9.56 10.06 -6.83
C VAL A 15 10.66 9.16 -6.26
N GLY A 16 11.92 9.51 -6.54
CA GLY A 16 13.12 8.87 -5.99
C GLY A 16 13.60 9.54 -4.71
N GLN A 17 14.57 8.90 -4.03
CA GLN A 17 15.26 9.45 -2.84
C GLN A 17 14.32 9.95 -1.72
N VAL A 18 13.21 9.26 -1.52
CA VAL A 18 12.21 9.63 -0.51
C VAL A 18 12.81 9.49 0.89
N GLY A 19 12.94 10.61 1.61
CA GLY A 19 13.44 10.63 2.99
C GLY A 19 12.42 10.13 4.02
N LYS A 20 11.12 10.41 3.81
CA LYS A 20 10.03 9.99 4.71
C LYS A 20 8.77 9.68 3.91
N LEU A 21 8.07 8.61 4.29
CA LEU A 21 6.73 8.29 3.78
C LEU A 21 5.72 8.44 4.93
N VAL A 22 5.05 9.60 4.94
CA VAL A 22 4.07 10.00 5.96
C VAL A 22 2.67 9.74 5.42
N CYS A 23 1.87 8.96 6.14
CA CYS A 23 0.56 8.50 5.72
C CYS A 23 -0.53 9.04 6.65
N ILE A 24 -1.72 9.28 6.09
CA ILE A 24 -2.91 9.74 6.82
C ILE A 24 -3.93 8.60 6.90
N GLY A 25 -4.35 8.25 8.11
CA GLY A 25 -5.42 7.30 8.37
C GLY A 25 -6.78 7.97 8.45
N LEU A 26 -7.85 7.19 8.23
CA LEU A 26 -9.25 7.60 8.44
C LEU A 26 -9.66 8.92 7.77
N ASN A 27 -9.11 9.22 6.58
CA ASN A 27 -9.38 10.48 5.85
C ASN A 27 -10.62 10.44 4.95
N TYR A 28 -11.50 9.46 5.14
CA TYR A 28 -12.76 9.31 4.41
C TYR A 28 -13.86 8.93 5.41
N THR A 29 -14.98 9.66 5.39
CA THR A 29 -16.09 9.46 6.34
C THR A 29 -16.68 8.05 6.25
N TYR A 30 -16.80 7.50 5.06
CA TYR A 30 -17.29 6.13 4.87
C TYR A 30 -16.31 5.08 5.43
N HIS A 31 -15.00 5.33 5.39
CA HIS A 31 -14.02 4.42 5.96
C HIS A 31 -14.04 4.42 7.49
N ALA A 32 -14.27 5.58 8.12
CA ALA A 32 -14.53 5.65 9.55
C ALA A 32 -15.81 4.86 9.93
N ALA A 33 -16.88 5.04 9.15
CA ALA A 33 -18.14 4.31 9.34
C ALA A 33 -17.98 2.79 9.16
N GLU A 34 -17.20 2.32 8.17
CA GLU A 34 -16.90 0.90 7.94
C GLU A 34 -16.26 0.24 9.16
N LEU A 35 -15.45 0.99 9.91
CA LEU A 35 -14.78 0.54 11.12
C LEU A 35 -15.61 0.76 12.40
N GLY A 36 -16.80 1.38 12.29
CA GLY A 36 -17.65 1.71 13.43
C GLY A 36 -17.06 2.75 14.37
N VAL A 37 -16.19 3.63 13.86
CA VAL A 37 -15.53 4.69 14.64
C VAL A 37 -15.99 6.07 14.16
N GLU A 38 -16.01 7.03 15.08
CA GLU A 38 -16.25 8.43 14.72
C GLU A 38 -15.06 9.01 13.92
N PRO A 39 -15.31 9.92 12.98
CA PRO A 39 -14.25 10.63 12.29
C PRO A 39 -13.32 11.35 13.29
N PRO A 40 -12.00 11.28 13.11
CA PRO A 40 -11.08 11.88 14.06
C PRO A 40 -11.11 13.42 13.97
N GLU A 41 -10.99 14.09 15.12
CA GLU A 41 -10.94 15.57 15.20
C GLU A 41 -9.63 16.16 14.64
N ALA A 42 -8.59 15.35 14.53
CA ALA A 42 -7.29 15.72 13.96
C ALA A 42 -6.74 14.59 13.06
N PRO A 43 -5.84 14.89 12.10
CA PRO A 43 -5.30 13.88 11.21
C PRO A 43 -4.56 12.76 11.95
N VAL A 44 -4.95 11.52 11.69
CA VAL A 44 -4.22 10.35 12.19
C VAL A 44 -2.99 10.15 11.32
N VAL A 45 -1.80 10.41 11.86
CA VAL A 45 -0.54 10.33 11.12
C VAL A 45 0.22 9.06 11.51
N PHE A 46 0.70 8.31 10.51
CA PHE A 46 1.59 7.18 10.72
C PHE A 46 2.71 7.13 9.67
N LEU A 47 3.74 6.34 9.94
CA LEU A 47 4.88 6.16 9.05
C LEU A 47 4.83 4.80 8.38
N LYS A 48 5.17 4.77 7.09
CA LYS A 48 5.49 3.55 6.36
C LYS A 48 6.97 3.57 6.01
N ALA A 49 7.64 2.42 6.10
CA ALA A 49 9.05 2.31 5.73
C ALA A 49 9.25 2.71 4.26
N THR A 50 10.29 3.49 3.96
CA THR A 50 10.62 3.91 2.58
C THR A 50 10.97 2.73 1.67
N SER A 51 11.42 1.61 2.26
CA SER A 51 11.63 0.32 1.57
C SER A 51 10.35 -0.34 1.06
N ALA A 52 9.16 0.20 1.37
CA ALA A 52 7.88 -0.31 0.89
C ALA A 52 7.36 0.41 -0.37
N ILE A 53 8.11 1.36 -0.92
CA ILE A 53 7.79 2.06 -2.17
C ILE A 53 8.13 1.14 -3.35
N ASN A 54 7.18 0.96 -4.27
CA ASN A 54 7.35 0.15 -5.47
C ASN A 54 6.85 0.92 -6.69
N GLY A 55 7.25 0.48 -7.90
CA GLY A 55 6.69 0.97 -9.15
C GLY A 55 5.21 0.62 -9.30
N PRO A 56 4.46 1.34 -10.15
CA PRO A 56 3.02 1.16 -10.33
C PRO A 56 2.62 -0.21 -10.89
N HIS A 57 3.57 -0.94 -11.49
CA HIS A 57 3.34 -2.28 -12.06
C HIS A 57 4.24 -3.36 -11.45
N ASP A 58 4.95 -3.02 -10.37
CA ASP A 58 5.79 -3.99 -9.68
C ASP A 58 4.91 -4.99 -8.90
N PRO A 59 5.32 -6.27 -8.80
CA PRO A 59 4.55 -7.26 -8.09
C PRO A 59 4.54 -7.00 -6.58
N VAL A 60 3.37 -7.16 -5.95
CA VAL A 60 3.26 -7.18 -4.49
C VAL A 60 3.51 -8.60 -3.99
N ILE A 61 4.66 -8.82 -3.37
CA ILE A 61 5.02 -10.11 -2.80
C ILE A 61 4.33 -10.28 -1.45
N LEU A 62 3.50 -11.32 -1.28
CA LEU A 62 2.88 -11.66 -0.01
C LEU A 62 3.85 -12.48 0.86
N PRO A 63 4.38 -11.94 1.98
CA PRO A 63 5.28 -12.69 2.85
C PRO A 63 4.57 -13.87 3.53
N ARG A 64 5.32 -14.94 3.82
CA ARG A 64 4.78 -16.08 4.58
C ARG A 64 4.32 -15.59 5.96
N GLY A 65 3.06 -15.86 6.30
CA GLY A 65 2.46 -15.46 7.58
C GLY A 65 1.93 -14.02 7.64
N ALA A 66 2.00 -13.25 6.55
CA ALA A 66 1.52 -11.85 6.53
C ALA A 66 0.00 -11.71 6.67
N VAL A 67 -0.76 -12.74 6.27
CA VAL A 67 -2.20 -12.84 6.56
C VAL A 67 -2.41 -13.91 7.62
N GLY A 68 -2.98 -13.54 8.77
CA GLY A 68 -3.37 -14.51 9.79
C GLY A 68 -4.53 -15.37 9.27
N ARG A 69 -4.42 -16.71 9.32
CA ARG A 69 -5.42 -17.79 9.05
C ARG A 69 -6.48 -17.60 7.95
N THR A 70 -6.42 -16.56 7.12
CA THR A 70 -7.33 -16.38 5.99
C THR A 70 -6.93 -17.37 4.90
N PRO A 71 -7.84 -18.26 4.45
CA PRO A 71 -7.54 -19.20 3.39
C PRO A 71 -7.39 -18.45 2.07
N VAL A 72 -6.18 -18.01 1.75
CA VAL A 72 -5.82 -17.59 0.39
C VAL A 72 -5.72 -18.88 -0.41
N ARG A 73 -6.63 -19.11 -1.37
CA ARG A 73 -6.56 -20.27 -2.26
C ARG A 73 -5.19 -20.24 -2.94
N ARG A 74 -4.39 -21.26 -2.65
CA ARG A 74 -3.16 -21.53 -3.40
C ARG A 74 -3.59 -22.21 -4.68
N GLU A 75 -3.48 -21.48 -5.78
CA GLU A 75 -3.37 -22.07 -7.12
C GLU A 75 -1.97 -22.65 -7.29
#